data_AF-A0A172TM48-F1
#
_entry.id   AF-A0A172TM48-F1
#
_cell.length_a   1.000
_cell.length_b   1.000
_cell.length_c   1.000
_cell.angle_alpha   90.00
_cell.angle_beta   90.00
_cell.angle_gamma   90.00
#
_symmetry.space_group_name_H-M   'P 1'
#
loop_
_entity.id
_entity.type
_entity.pdbx_description
1 polymer ?
#
loop_
_entity_poly.entity_id
_entity_poly.type
_entity_poly.pdbx_seq_one_letter_code
_entity_poly.pdbx_strand_id
1 'polypeptide(L)'
;MNAGYLSLLLSSSALILLASGWKEVLLPGISHRAVLLFFIAVFTATWFWIPLTPGVKLNGGALVLLLASIRPMYRQKDKLLVLQCLSVALLVGSIYLFMNRLDDVSPVLTIYMPRWEQILILGSIVGITVRKPGEQVTVITFALLFAASAHGWGLPGNETIYMGKPEFYDAWWVLIVSARVLSVTTEGVEKWFKRLPALPGRWKGWKK
;
A
#
# COMPACT_ATOMS: atom_id res chain seq x y z
N MET A 1 12.76 14.20 -7.75
CA MET A 1 13.48 12.95 -7.44
C MET A 1 13.37 12.03 -8.64
N ASN A 2 14.40 11.22 -8.92
CA ASN A 2 14.34 10.25 -10.02
C ASN A 2 13.28 9.19 -9.73
N ALA A 3 12.43 8.90 -10.71
CA ALA A 3 11.39 7.89 -10.57
C ALA A 3 12.01 6.51 -10.32
N GLY A 4 11.48 5.77 -9.36
CA GLY A 4 11.98 4.47 -8.91
C GLY A 4 13.05 4.54 -7.80
N TYR A 5 13.61 5.72 -7.50
CA TYR A 5 14.65 5.84 -6.48
C TYR A 5 14.14 5.49 -5.07
N LEU A 6 12.95 5.98 -4.72
CA LEU A 6 12.34 5.70 -3.41
C LEU A 6 12.03 4.21 -3.26
N SER A 7 11.56 3.57 -4.33
CA SER A 7 11.25 2.14 -4.33
C SER A 7 12.49 1.28 -4.05
N LEU A 8 13.65 1.64 -4.62
CA LEU A 8 14.91 0.95 -4.38
C LEU A 8 15.41 1.16 -2.95
N LEU A 9 15.34 2.39 -2.45
CA LEU A 9 15.75 2.72 -1.08
C LEU A 9 14.89 1.97 -0.05
N LEU A 10 13.56 2.02 -0.22
CA LEU A 10 12.61 1.39 0.70
C LEU A 10 12.67 -0.13 0.61
N SER A 11 12.81 -0.71 -0.58
CA SER A 11 12.98 -2.17 -0.73
C SER A 11 14.29 -2.66 -0.12
N SER A 12 15.40 -1.92 -0.29
CA SER A 12 16.68 -2.23 0.35
C SER A 12 16.58 -2.16 1.87
N SER A 13 15.95 -1.11 2.40
CA SER A 13 15.69 -0.95 3.84
C SER A 13 14.81 -2.08 4.39
N ALA A 14 13.78 -2.47 3.64
CA ALA A 14 12.93 -3.60 4.00
C ALA A 14 13.70 -4.92 4.03
N LEU A 15 14.59 -5.18 3.06
CA LEU A 15 15.45 -6.36 3.06
C LEU A 15 16.42 -6.39 4.25
N ILE A 16 17.02 -5.25 4.60
CA ILE A 16 17.88 -5.14 5.78
C ILE A 16 17.10 -5.44 7.06
N LEU A 17 15.90 -4.86 7.22
CA LEU A 17 15.02 -5.12 8.37
C LEU A 17 14.63 -6.60 8.46
N LEU A 18 14.30 -7.22 7.32
CA LEU A 18 13.97 -8.64 7.25
C LEU A 18 15.16 -9.53 7.63
N ALA A 19 16.36 -9.21 7.16
CA ALA A 19 17.59 -9.89 7.54
C ALA A 19 17.93 -9.72 9.03
N SER A 20 17.55 -8.56 9.60
CA SER A 20 17.78 -8.22 11.02
C SER A 20 16.73 -8.83 11.97
N GLY A 21 15.80 -9.65 11.46
CA GLY A 21 14.82 -10.37 12.28
C GLY A 21 13.51 -9.62 12.56
N TRP A 22 13.29 -8.44 11.97
CA TRP A 22 12.04 -7.65 12.17
C TRP A 22 10.81 -8.23 11.47
N LYS A 23 10.97 -9.35 10.77
CA LYS A 23 9.92 -10.02 10.00
C LYS A 23 8.68 -10.33 10.85
N GLU A 24 8.82 -10.77 12.10
CA GLU A 24 7.64 -11.13 12.92
C GLU A 24 6.84 -9.92 13.40
N VAL A 25 7.48 -8.75 13.48
CA VAL A 25 6.82 -7.47 13.82
C VAL A 25 6.11 -6.91 12.58
N LEU A 26 6.80 -6.89 11.45
CA LEU A 26 6.31 -6.25 10.23
C LEU A 26 5.37 -7.15 9.42
N LEU A 27 5.57 -8.47 9.37
CA LEU A 27 4.81 -9.37 8.51
C LEU A 27 4.40 -10.66 9.26
N PRO A 28 3.62 -10.54 10.36
CA PRO A 28 3.18 -11.70 11.12
C PRO A 28 2.38 -12.66 10.23
N GLY A 29 2.67 -13.96 10.33
CA GLY A 29 1.95 -15.02 9.61
C GLY A 29 2.39 -15.28 8.15
N ILE A 30 3.33 -14.50 7.60
CA ILE A 30 3.90 -14.75 6.27
C ILE A 30 5.20 -15.56 6.44
N SER A 31 5.46 -16.56 5.59
CA SER A 31 6.70 -17.33 5.70
C SER A 31 7.90 -16.56 5.15
N HIS A 32 9.10 -16.75 5.72
CA HIS A 32 10.32 -16.09 5.24
C HIS A 32 10.60 -16.39 3.75
N ARG A 33 10.38 -17.64 3.34
CA ARG A 33 10.49 -18.08 1.93
C ARG A 33 9.55 -17.29 1.01
N ALA A 34 8.31 -17.03 1.44
CA ALA A 34 7.36 -16.28 0.64
C ALA A 34 7.80 -14.82 0.45
N VAL A 35 8.38 -14.20 1.48
CA VAL A 35 8.91 -12.83 1.39
C VAL A 35 10.10 -12.77 0.43
N LEU A 36 11.06 -13.69 0.55
CA LEU A 36 12.20 -13.75 -0.38
C LEU A 36 11.76 -14.00 -1.83
N LEU A 37 10.85 -14.96 -2.04
CA LEU A 37 10.28 -15.23 -3.36
C LEU A 37 9.56 -14.00 -3.92
N PHE A 38 8.85 -13.25 -3.08
CA PHE A 38 8.20 -12.01 -3.49
C PHE A 38 9.22 -10.98 -4.00
N PHE A 39 10.30 -10.71 -3.25
CA PHE A 39 11.32 -9.76 -3.70
C PHE A 39 12.02 -10.21 -4.98
N ILE A 40 12.44 -11.48 -5.06
CA ILE A 40 13.07 -12.03 -6.27
C ILE A 40 12.12 -11.91 -7.47
N ALA A 41 10.85 -12.30 -7.31
CA ALA A 41 9.86 -12.23 -8.37
C ALA A 41 9.59 -10.78 -8.81
N VAL A 42 9.40 -9.85 -7.87
CA VAL A 42 9.18 -8.43 -8.21
C VAL A 42 10.39 -7.87 -8.95
N PHE A 43 11.60 -8.01 -8.41
CA PHE A 43 12.81 -7.43 -9.02
C PHE A 43 13.18 -8.03 -10.37
N THR A 44 12.92 -9.33 -10.59
CA THR A 44 13.16 -9.93 -11.91
C THR A 44 12.06 -9.54 -12.90
N ALA A 45 10.81 -9.52 -12.45
CA ALA A 45 9.68 -9.20 -13.32
C ALA A 45 9.62 -7.72 -13.72
N THR A 46 10.22 -6.79 -12.95
CA THR A 46 10.25 -5.37 -13.32
C THR A 46 10.99 -5.07 -14.62
N TRP A 47 11.89 -5.96 -15.06
CA TRP A 47 12.63 -5.81 -16.31
C TRP A 47 11.80 -6.10 -17.55
N PHE A 48 10.64 -6.75 -17.39
CA PHE A 48 9.81 -7.19 -18.50
C PHE A 48 8.54 -6.34 -18.62
N TRP A 49 8.17 -6.03 -19.86
CA TRP A 49 6.90 -5.37 -20.19
C TRP A 49 6.03 -6.34 -20.99
N ILE A 50 4.83 -6.59 -20.49
CA ILE A 50 3.86 -7.52 -21.06
C ILE A 50 2.82 -6.69 -21.84
N PRO A 51 2.73 -6.83 -23.17
CA PRO A 51 1.67 -6.18 -23.94
C PRO A 51 0.33 -6.87 -23.65
N LEU A 52 -0.67 -6.12 -23.20
CA LEU A 52 -2.02 -6.66 -22.94
C LEU A 52 -2.94 -6.47 -24.15
N THR A 53 -2.94 -5.26 -24.71
CA THR A 53 -3.70 -4.88 -25.90
C THR A 53 -2.90 -3.88 -26.74
N PRO A 54 -3.28 -3.61 -28.00
CA PRO A 54 -2.70 -2.51 -28.76
C PRO A 54 -2.92 -1.19 -27.99
N GLY A 55 -1.84 -0.64 -27.43
CA GLY A 55 -1.89 0.57 -26.61
C GLY A 55 -1.85 0.38 -25.09
N VAL A 56 -1.80 -0.86 -24.56
CA VAL A 56 -1.62 -1.09 -23.11
C VAL A 56 -0.47 -2.05 -22.84
N LYS A 57 0.50 -1.60 -22.03
CA LYS A 57 1.64 -2.40 -21.55
C LYS A 57 1.63 -2.45 -20.03
N LEU A 58 1.69 -3.66 -19.47
CA LEU A 58 1.78 -3.91 -18.03
C LEU A 58 3.20 -4.35 -17.68
N ASN A 59 3.81 -3.70 -16.69
CA ASN A 59 5.10 -4.14 -16.19
C ASN A 59 4.97 -5.46 -15.40
N GLY A 60 5.90 -6.39 -15.59
CA GLY A 60 5.87 -7.71 -14.96
C GLY A 60 5.87 -7.63 -13.43
N GLY A 61 6.55 -6.65 -12.83
CA GLY A 61 6.52 -6.45 -11.38
C GLY A 61 5.11 -6.11 -10.87
N ALA A 62 4.35 -5.30 -11.60
CA ALA A 62 2.97 -4.97 -11.28
C ALA A 62 2.05 -6.19 -11.39
N LEU A 63 2.33 -7.10 -12.34
CA LEU A 63 1.65 -8.39 -12.42
C LEU A 63 1.97 -9.26 -11.18
N VAL A 64 3.22 -9.30 -10.73
CA VAL A 64 3.58 -10.04 -9.50
C VAL A 64 2.84 -9.46 -8.28
N LEU A 65 2.76 -8.14 -8.16
CA LEU A 65 1.99 -7.48 -7.10
C LEU A 65 0.50 -7.86 -7.16
N LEU A 66 -0.09 -7.88 -8.35
CA LEU A 66 -1.48 -8.30 -8.56
C LEU A 66 -1.69 -9.78 -8.18
N LEU A 67 -0.78 -10.67 -8.53
CA LEU A 67 -0.86 -12.08 -8.13
C LEU A 67 -0.69 -12.23 -6.61
N ALA A 68 0.17 -11.43 -5.99
CA ALA A 68 0.35 -11.42 -4.54
C ALA A 68 -0.88 -10.91 -3.79
N SER A 69 -1.63 -9.95 -4.36
CA SER A 69 -2.86 -9.41 -3.76
C SER A 69 -4.06 -10.34 -3.86
N ILE A 70 -4.08 -11.23 -4.85
CA ILE A 70 -5.16 -12.21 -5.07
C ILE A 70 -5.19 -13.26 -3.96
N ARG A 71 -4.02 -13.71 -3.47
CA ARG A 71 -3.95 -14.77 -2.45
C ARG A 71 -4.65 -14.42 -1.12
N PRO A 72 -4.43 -13.24 -0.50
CA PRO A 72 -5.17 -12.82 0.68
C PRO A 72 -6.69 -12.82 0.47
N MET A 73 -7.16 -12.38 -0.70
CA MET A 73 -8.59 -12.35 -1.03
C MET A 73 -9.19 -13.76 -1.08
N TYR A 74 -8.53 -14.72 -1.74
CA TYR A 74 -9.04 -16.10 -1.81
C TYR A 74 -9.02 -16.83 -0.47
N ARG A 75 -8.09 -16.50 0.43
CA ARG A 75 -8.06 -17.14 1.77
C ARG A 75 -9.12 -16.58 2.71
N GLN A 76 -9.71 -15.44 2.38
CA GLN A 76 -10.70 -14.78 3.22
C GLN A 76 -12.05 -15.48 3.07
N LYS A 77 -12.50 -16.14 4.14
CA LYS A 77 -13.79 -16.86 4.16
C LYS A 77 -14.98 -15.91 4.14
N ASP A 78 -14.82 -14.74 4.75
CA ASP A 78 -15.86 -13.72 4.83
C ASP A 78 -15.84 -12.83 3.58
N LYS A 79 -16.84 -13.03 2.72
CA LYS A 79 -17.01 -12.26 1.48
C LYS A 79 -17.26 -10.78 1.74
N LEU A 80 -17.84 -10.41 2.88
CA LEU A 80 -18.08 -9.02 3.23
C LEU A 80 -16.76 -8.28 3.45
N LEU A 81 -15.79 -8.93 4.09
CA LEU A 81 -14.45 -8.37 4.29
C LEU A 81 -13.69 -8.20 2.96
N VAL A 82 -13.88 -9.11 2.00
CA VAL A 82 -13.31 -8.96 0.65
C VAL A 82 -13.93 -7.75 -0.06
N LEU A 83 -15.26 -7.61 0.01
CA LEU A 83 -15.96 -6.47 -0.57
C LEU A 83 -15.52 -5.17 0.09
N GLN A 84 -15.37 -5.14 1.42
CA GLN A 84 -14.84 -4.00 2.15
C GLN A 84 -13.44 -3.63 1.67
N CYS A 85 -12.52 -4.60 1.52
CA CYS A 85 -11.19 -4.34 0.99
C CYS A 85 -11.24 -3.73 -0.42
N LEU A 86 -12.10 -4.25 -1.30
CA LEU A 86 -12.28 -3.70 -2.64
C LEU A 86 -12.86 -2.29 -2.62
N SER A 87 -13.85 -2.01 -1.78
CA SER A 87 -14.41 -0.67 -1.60
C SER A 87 -13.38 0.33 -1.10
N VAL A 88 -12.54 -0.08 -0.13
CA VAL A 88 -11.43 0.76 0.36
C VAL A 88 -10.39 0.97 -0.73
N ALA A 89 -10.06 -0.06 -1.51
CA ALA A 89 -9.13 0.07 -2.65
C ALA A 89 -9.66 1.06 -3.69
N LEU A 90 -10.94 0.98 -4.05
CA LEU A 90 -11.57 1.92 -4.98
C LEU A 90 -11.59 3.36 -4.43
N LEU A 91 -11.91 3.53 -3.14
CA LEU A 91 -11.89 4.84 -2.48
C LEU A 91 -10.47 5.45 -2.49
N VAL A 92 -9.48 4.70 -2.02
CA VAL A 92 -8.08 5.14 -1.97
C VAL A 92 -7.56 5.42 -3.38
N GLY A 93 -7.87 4.56 -4.35
CA GLY A 93 -7.51 4.75 -5.75
C GLY A 93 -8.16 5.99 -6.37
N SER A 94 -9.42 6.28 -6.03
CA SER A 94 -10.13 7.47 -6.49
C SER A 94 -9.53 8.75 -5.89
N ILE A 95 -9.19 8.75 -4.60
CA ILE A 95 -8.51 9.90 -3.97
C ILE A 95 -7.12 10.08 -4.58
N TYR A 96 -6.36 9.00 -4.78
CA TYR A 96 -5.05 9.07 -5.44
C TYR A 96 -5.14 9.63 -6.86
N LEU A 97 -6.11 9.17 -7.65
CA LEU A 97 -6.36 9.71 -9.00
C LEU A 97 -6.71 11.20 -8.94
N PHE A 98 -7.60 11.60 -8.04
CA PHE A 98 -8.01 12.98 -7.87
C PHE A 98 -6.84 13.89 -7.48
N MET A 99 -5.99 13.46 -6.54
CA MET A 99 -4.78 14.21 -6.14
C MET A 99 -3.82 14.39 -7.31
N ASN A 100 -3.51 13.32 -8.07
CA ASN A 100 -2.65 13.46 -9.26
C ASN A 100 -3.27 14.40 -10.31
N ARG A 101 -4.60 14.39 -10.49
CA ARG A 101 -5.28 15.32 -11.41
C ARG A 101 -5.25 16.76 -10.93
N LEU A 102 -5.29 17.00 -9.63
CA LEU A 102 -5.13 18.34 -9.08
C LEU A 102 -3.72 18.89 -9.32
N ASP A 103 -2.69 18.04 -9.20
CA ASP A 103 -1.31 18.42 -9.51
C ASP A 103 -1.15 18.82 -10.99
N ASP A 104 -1.83 18.12 -11.91
CA ASP A 104 -1.83 18.45 -13.35
C ASP A 104 -2.48 19.81 -13.64
N VAL A 105 -3.51 20.20 -12.86
CA VAL A 105 -4.31 21.42 -13.11
C VAL A 105 -3.73 22.64 -12.39
N SER A 106 -3.16 22.47 -11.19
CA SER A 106 -2.63 23.57 -10.38
C SER A 106 -1.23 23.23 -9.82
N PRO A 107 -0.15 23.61 -10.52
CA PRO A 107 1.21 23.32 -10.07
C PRO A 107 1.59 24.06 -8.77
N VAL A 108 0.79 25.04 -8.34
CA VAL A 108 0.98 25.74 -7.06
C VAL A 108 0.81 24.77 -5.89
N LEU A 109 -0.10 23.79 -5.98
CA LEU A 109 -0.29 22.77 -4.94
C LEU A 109 0.96 21.92 -4.74
N THR A 110 1.71 21.62 -5.81
CA THR A 110 2.95 20.84 -5.74
C THR A 110 4.05 21.56 -4.95
N ILE A 111 4.03 22.90 -4.90
CA ILE A 111 5.00 23.69 -4.12
C ILE A 111 4.70 23.56 -2.62
N TYR A 112 3.42 23.55 -2.24
CA TYR A 112 3.00 23.51 -0.83
C TYR A 112 2.89 22.10 -0.26
N MET A 113 2.49 21.13 -1.08
CA MET A 113 2.35 19.72 -0.70
C MET A 113 3.14 18.85 -1.70
N PRO A 114 4.38 18.49 -1.36
CA PRO A 114 5.13 17.51 -2.12
C PRO A 114 4.35 16.21 -2.32
N ARG A 115 4.48 15.61 -3.51
CA ARG A 115 3.77 14.37 -3.90
C ARG A 115 3.89 13.23 -2.86
N TRP A 116 5.00 13.13 -2.13
CA TRP A 116 5.20 12.10 -1.12
C TRP A 116 4.28 12.28 0.11
N GLU A 117 3.91 13.51 0.46
CA GLU A 117 3.00 13.79 1.58
C GLU A 117 1.58 13.28 1.28
N GLN A 118 1.09 13.51 0.07
CA GLN A 118 -0.21 12.98 -0.40
C GLN A 118 -0.23 11.45 -0.28
N ILE A 119 0.86 10.79 -0.67
CA ILE A 119 0.99 9.33 -0.60
C ILE A 119 1.04 8.86 0.87
N LEU A 120 1.72 9.58 1.77
CA LEU A 120 1.71 9.25 3.20
C LEU A 120 0.33 9.36 3.83
N ILE A 121 -0.46 10.37 3.46
CA ILE A 121 -1.84 10.53 3.94
C ILE A 121 -2.68 9.32 3.52
N LEU A 122 -2.59 8.92 2.25
CA LEU A 122 -3.31 7.74 1.73
C LEU A 122 -2.87 6.45 2.42
N GLY A 123 -1.58 6.27 2.66
CA GLY A 123 -1.08 5.11 3.39
C GLY A 123 -1.55 5.10 4.84
N SER A 124 -1.69 6.28 5.46
CA SER A 124 -2.26 6.42 6.79
C SER A 124 -3.74 6.01 6.82
N ILE A 125 -4.54 6.41 5.82
CA ILE A 125 -5.93 5.95 5.67
C ILE A 125 -5.97 4.43 5.61
N VAL A 126 -5.15 3.80 4.75
CA VAL A 126 -5.08 2.33 4.65
C VAL A 126 -4.67 1.69 5.98
N GLY A 127 -3.66 2.22 6.67
CA GLY A 127 -3.16 1.68 7.94
C GLY A 127 -4.16 1.75 9.11
N ILE A 128 -5.08 2.72 9.07
CA ILE A 128 -6.18 2.85 10.03
C ILE A 128 -7.32 1.90 9.66
N THR A 129 -7.71 1.84 8.38
CA THR A 129 -8.87 1.06 7.94
C THR A 129 -8.61 -0.44 7.86
N VAL A 130 -7.39 -0.84 7.51
CA VAL A 130 -7.02 -2.24 7.26
C VAL A 130 -5.79 -2.61 8.06
N ARG A 131 -5.92 -3.61 8.93
CA ARG A 131 -4.85 -4.00 9.88
C ARG A 131 -3.95 -5.12 9.37
N LYS A 132 -4.51 -6.09 8.64
CA LYS A 132 -3.75 -7.28 8.25
C LYS A 132 -2.81 -6.95 7.09
N PRO A 133 -1.53 -7.37 7.14
CA PRO A 133 -0.54 -7.00 6.13
C PRO A 133 -0.92 -7.51 4.72
N GLY A 134 -1.51 -8.71 4.62
CA GLY A 134 -1.98 -9.23 3.35
C GLY A 134 -3.11 -8.40 2.73
N GLU A 135 -4.06 -7.94 3.56
CA GLU A 135 -5.18 -7.10 3.10
C GLU A 135 -4.69 -5.70 2.70
N GLN A 136 -3.69 -5.13 3.41
CA GLN A 136 -3.05 -3.86 3.04
C GLN A 136 -2.38 -3.93 1.67
N VAL A 137 -1.61 -4.99 1.40
CA VAL A 137 -1.02 -5.26 0.09
C VAL A 137 -2.08 -5.32 -0.98
N THR A 138 -3.19 -6.00 -0.72
CA THR A 138 -4.32 -6.08 -1.63
C THR A 138 -4.89 -4.70 -1.93
N VAL A 139 -5.29 -3.96 -0.90
CA VAL A 139 -5.92 -2.64 -1.03
C VAL A 139 -5.04 -1.68 -1.80
N ILE A 140 -3.75 -1.57 -1.44
CA ILE A 140 -2.82 -0.64 -2.07
C ILE A 140 -2.56 -1.00 -3.53
N THR A 141 -2.37 -2.30 -3.82
CA THR A 141 -2.12 -2.76 -5.20
C THR A 141 -3.31 -2.49 -6.09
N PHE A 142 -4.52 -2.84 -5.66
CA PHE A 142 -5.74 -2.58 -6.43
C PHE A 142 -6.03 -1.08 -6.57
N ALA A 143 -5.80 -0.28 -5.52
CA ALA A 143 -5.98 1.17 -5.56
C ALA A 143 -5.08 1.83 -6.62
N LEU A 144 -3.79 1.49 -6.62
CA LEU A 144 -2.84 2.08 -7.58
C LEU A 144 -3.07 1.59 -9.01
N LEU A 145 -3.40 0.30 -9.20
CA LEU A 145 -3.70 -0.23 -10.54
C LEU A 145 -4.99 0.36 -11.10
N PHE A 146 -6.02 0.53 -10.26
CA PHE A 146 -7.26 1.22 -10.63
C PHE A 146 -6.97 2.66 -11.06
N ALA A 147 -6.22 3.41 -10.26
CA ALA A 147 -5.87 4.79 -10.57
C ALA A 147 -5.03 4.90 -11.86
N ALA A 148 -4.05 4.01 -12.06
CA ALA A 148 -3.26 3.97 -13.29
C ALA A 148 -4.11 3.66 -14.53
N SER A 149 -5.07 2.75 -14.40
CA SER A 149 -6.01 2.40 -15.47
C SER A 149 -6.94 3.56 -15.82
N ALA A 150 -7.53 4.18 -14.80
CA ALA A 150 -8.44 5.31 -14.95
C ALA A 150 -7.73 6.56 -15.53
N HIS A 151 -6.48 6.80 -15.13
CA HIS A 151 -5.67 7.87 -15.71
C HIS A 151 -5.40 7.63 -17.20
N GLY A 152 -5.03 6.39 -17.56
CA GLY A 152 -4.76 6.02 -18.95
C GLY A 152 -5.95 6.17 -19.89
N TRP A 153 -7.17 5.89 -19.43
CA TRP A 153 -8.39 6.10 -20.23
C TRP A 153 -8.70 7.57 -20.55
N GLY A 154 -8.10 8.52 -19.82
CA GLY A 154 -8.25 9.94 -20.11
C GLY A 154 -7.23 10.49 -21.12
N LEU A 155 -6.30 9.67 -21.62
CA LEU A 155 -5.30 10.11 -22.61
C LEU A 155 -5.88 10.08 -24.03
N PRO A 156 -5.42 10.97 -24.94
CA PRO A 156 -5.79 10.92 -26.35
C PRO A 156 -5.42 9.57 -26.98
N GLY A 157 -6.25 9.08 -27.91
CA GLY A 157 -6.24 7.69 -28.41
C GLY A 157 -4.97 7.14 -29.08
N ASN A 158 -3.88 7.91 -29.14
CA ASN A 158 -2.59 7.47 -29.70
C ASN A 158 -1.50 7.21 -28.65
N GLU A 159 -1.73 7.49 -27.37
CA GLU A 159 -0.71 7.24 -26.34
C GLU A 159 -0.80 5.83 -25.77
N THR A 160 0.36 5.15 -25.71
CA THR A 160 0.43 3.83 -25.05
C THR A 160 0.34 4.02 -23.54
N ILE A 161 -0.63 3.36 -22.91
CA ILE A 161 -0.80 3.31 -21.46
C ILE A 161 0.22 2.33 -20.89
N TYR A 162 1.15 2.84 -20.08
CA TYR A 162 2.12 2.03 -19.35
C TYR A 162 1.68 1.90 -17.89
N MET A 163 1.32 0.69 -17.48
CA MET A 163 1.00 0.34 -16.09
C MET A 163 2.23 -0.21 -15.39
N GLY A 164 2.53 0.29 -14.19
CA GLY A 164 3.73 -0.11 -13.43
C GLY A 164 5.01 0.62 -13.88
N LYS A 165 4.91 1.92 -14.21
CA LYS A 165 6.07 2.81 -14.37
C LYS A 165 6.87 2.92 -13.06
N PRO A 166 8.13 3.39 -13.06
CA PRO A 166 8.92 3.52 -11.83
C PRO A 166 8.23 4.32 -10.71
N GLU A 167 7.44 5.35 -11.04
CA GLU A 167 6.66 6.14 -10.07
C GLU A 167 5.59 5.32 -9.35
N PHE A 168 5.04 4.29 -10.03
CA PHE A 168 4.08 3.37 -9.42
C PHE A 168 4.72 2.60 -8.26
N TYR A 169 5.97 2.15 -8.42
CA TYR A 169 6.68 1.43 -7.38
C TYR A 169 7.07 2.33 -6.22
N ASP A 170 7.46 3.58 -6.49
CA ASP A 170 7.72 4.57 -5.44
C ASP A 170 6.46 4.76 -4.58
N ALA A 171 5.31 5.02 -5.22
CA ALA A 171 4.05 5.18 -4.52
C ALA A 171 3.63 3.92 -3.76
N TRP A 172 3.76 2.74 -4.37
CA TRP A 172 3.41 1.46 -3.76
C TRP A 172 4.20 1.21 -2.48
N TRP A 173 5.53 1.42 -2.51
CA TRP A 173 6.37 1.22 -1.33
C TRP A 173 6.09 2.23 -0.22
N VAL A 174 5.91 3.51 -0.56
CA VAL A 174 5.58 4.54 0.44
C VAL A 174 4.24 4.24 1.10
N LEU A 175 3.21 3.83 0.34
CA LEU A 175 1.91 3.44 0.89
C LEU A 175 2.03 2.24 1.83
N ILE A 176 2.73 1.19 1.41
CA ILE A 176 2.90 -0.02 2.22
C ILE A 176 3.63 0.27 3.53
N VAL A 177 4.74 1.00 3.46
CA VAL A 177 5.56 1.30 4.64
C VAL A 177 4.77 2.18 5.61
N SER A 178 4.13 3.25 5.12
CA SER A 178 3.34 4.14 5.98
C SER A 178 2.13 3.43 6.60
N ALA A 179 1.37 2.67 5.81
CA ALA A 179 0.26 1.86 6.31
C ALA A 179 0.73 0.87 7.39
N ARG A 180 1.86 0.19 7.15
CA ARG A 180 2.35 -0.82 8.08
C ARG A 180 2.90 -0.21 9.37
N VAL A 181 3.69 0.85 9.28
CA VAL A 181 4.19 1.58 10.46
C VAL A 181 3.00 2.02 11.32
N LEU A 182 1.98 2.62 10.71
CA LEU A 182 0.81 3.10 11.45
C LEU A 182 -0.01 1.95 12.09
N SER A 183 -0.21 0.83 11.39
CA SER A 183 -0.89 -0.32 11.99
C SER A 183 -0.10 -0.94 13.13
N VAL A 184 1.21 -1.08 13.01
CA VAL A 184 2.06 -1.64 14.07
C VAL A 184 2.10 -0.72 15.29
N THR A 185 2.21 0.59 15.10
CA THR A 185 2.22 1.55 16.22
C THR A 185 0.88 1.55 16.95
N THR A 186 -0.23 1.58 16.23
CA THR A 186 -1.57 1.54 16.84
C THR A 186 -1.85 0.21 17.54
N GLU A 187 -1.48 -0.94 16.97
CA GLU A 187 -1.55 -2.24 17.67
C GLU A 187 -0.68 -2.27 18.93
N GLY A 188 0.50 -1.64 18.89
CA GLY A 188 1.40 -1.50 20.03
C GLY A 188 0.79 -0.65 21.14
N VAL A 189 0.20 0.49 20.79
CA VAL A 189 -0.51 1.39 21.71
C VAL A 189 -1.71 0.69 22.36
N GLU A 190 -2.54 -0.01 21.57
CA GLU A 190 -3.68 -0.78 22.09
C GLU A 190 -3.23 -1.86 23.09
N LYS A 191 -2.15 -2.59 22.78
CA LYS A 191 -1.57 -3.59 23.70
C LYS A 191 -1.01 -2.95 24.96
N TRP A 192 -0.39 -1.77 24.85
CA TRP A 192 0.13 -1.03 25.99
C TRP A 192 -0.98 -0.57 26.92
N PHE A 193 -2.05 0.04 26.38
CA PHE A 193 -3.22 0.44 27.16
C PHE A 193 -3.89 -0.73 27.89
N LYS A 194 -3.99 -1.90 27.25
CA LYS A 194 -4.54 -3.12 27.88
C LYS A 194 -3.67 -3.67 29.02
N ARG A 195 -2.38 -3.32 29.08
CA ARG A 195 -1.46 -3.73 30.16
C ARG A 195 -1.44 -2.76 31.34
N LEU A 196 -1.98 -1.55 31.19
CA LEU A 196 -2.10 -0.64 32.31
C LEU A 196 -3.04 -1.29 33.33
N PRO A 197 -2.63 -1.42 34.61
CA PRO A 197 -3.52 -1.94 35.63
C PRO A 197 -4.78 -1.09 35.62
N ALA A 198 -5.94 -1.73 35.47
CA ALA A 198 -7.22 -1.04 35.57
C ALA A 198 -7.16 -0.19 36.83
N LEU A 199 -7.18 1.14 36.69
CA LEU A 199 -7.12 2.08 37.81
C LEU A 199 -8.12 1.56 38.84
N PRO A 200 -7.67 1.04 39.99
CA PRO A 200 -8.58 0.41 40.93
C PRO A 200 -9.58 1.48 41.32
N GLY A 201 -10.86 1.19 41.05
CA GLY A 201 -11.97 2.10 41.23
C GLY A 201 -11.99 2.67 42.64
N ARG A 202 -11.30 3.79 42.82
CA ARG A 202 -11.21 4.56 44.07
C ARG A 202 -12.39 5.55 44.18
N TRP A 203 -13.52 5.17 43.58
CA TRP A 203 -14.76 5.96 43.49
C TRP A 203 -15.96 5.24 44.16
N LYS A 204 -15.72 4.23 45.00
CA LYS A 204 -16.71 3.78 46.00
C LYS A 204 -16.58 4.64 47.25
N GLY A 205 -17.10 5.86 47.21
CA GLY A 205 -16.99 6.79 48.35
C GLY A 205 -18.04 7.89 48.46
N TRP A 206 -18.98 8.04 47.52
CA TRP A 206 -20.06 9.04 47.60
C TRP A 206 -21.43 8.36 47.62
N LYS A 207 -21.75 7.75 48.77
CA LYS A 207 -23.13 7.68 49.26
C LYS A 207 -23.10 8.14 50.71
N LYS A 208 -23.49 9.39 50.93
CA LYS A 208 -24.10 9.86 52.16
C LYS A 208 -25.52 10.28 51.81
#